data_AF-A0A0R2RHS7-F1
#
_entry.id   AF-A0A0R2RHS7-F1
#
_cell.length_a   1.000
_cell.length_b   1.000
_cell.length_c   1.000
_cell.angle_alpha   90.00
_cell.angle_beta   90.00
_cell.angle_gamma   90.00
#
_symmetry.space_group_name_H-M   'P 1'
#
loop_
_entity.id
_entity.type
_entity.pdbx_description
1 polymer ?
#
loop_
_entity_poly.entity_id
_entity_poly.type
_entity_poly.pdbx_seq_one_letter_code
_entity_poly.pdbx_strand_id
1 'polypeptide(L)'
;LHFSNDTITFDTVFASIGSITKTLTVYNHNDFDVRTNIELRGNSAAHFRMNIDGIAGNSQSAIEIPAKDSIFIFLEVTIDPSSNNTPYILADSLIFTTGTMIQDVDLVAYGQDAHFHTADTFGLIINGTDTTRFYYHLLDCSIPWENDKPHVIYGYAVVNPGNTLTINEGCNIYLHKNSGILVGNPFTEVPGGTIIVNGILNNEVTFQGDRLDSWYKDIPGQWDRIWLMPGSINNEINYAIIKNGNIGIHADTVFNNNPTLTINNTIIKNMSGIGILGQGANISAKNTVISRCGQYAVACNIGGTYNFTHCTFANYWNYSNRNTPSILLNNYYEGADGNIYVRDLKAANFINCIIEGSLSTEVSF
;
A
#
# COMPACT_ATOMS: atom_id res chain seq x y z
N LEU A 1 -12.78 -0.74 37.92
CA LEU A 1 -11.61 -1.04 37.07
C LEU A 1 -11.24 0.25 36.37
N HIS A 2 -10.03 0.38 35.86
CA HIS A 2 -9.66 1.52 35.02
C HIS A 2 -9.23 1.03 33.66
N PHE A 3 -9.63 1.73 32.60
CA PHE A 3 -9.36 1.33 31.23
C PHE A 3 -8.36 2.30 30.59
N SER A 4 -7.49 1.81 29.72
CA SER A 4 -6.59 2.68 28.94
C SER A 4 -7.35 3.59 27.98
N ASN A 5 -8.56 3.18 27.57
CA ASN A 5 -9.41 3.87 26.62
C ASN A 5 -10.89 3.63 26.96
N ASP A 6 -11.72 4.68 26.82
CA ASP A 6 -13.17 4.58 26.98
C ASP A 6 -13.86 4.10 25.68
N THR A 7 -13.19 4.28 24.53
CA THR A 7 -13.66 3.84 23.22
C THR A 7 -12.48 3.31 22.40
N ILE A 8 -12.69 2.19 21.70
CA ILE A 8 -11.75 1.60 20.75
C ILE A 8 -12.35 1.70 19.36
N THR A 9 -11.72 2.54 18.54
CA THR A 9 -12.13 2.77 17.16
C THR A 9 -11.24 1.99 16.20
N PHE A 10 -11.86 1.21 15.33
CA PHE A 10 -11.25 0.62 14.14
C PHE A 10 -11.56 1.54 12.97
N ASP A 11 -10.51 2.07 12.33
CA ASP A 11 -10.67 2.84 11.09
C ASP A 11 -11.23 1.93 9.97
N THR A 12 -11.45 2.47 8.78
CA THR A 12 -12.03 1.80 7.62
C THR A 12 -11.52 0.36 7.47
N VAL A 13 -12.39 -0.60 7.77
CA VAL A 13 -12.18 -2.04 7.64
C VAL A 13 -12.90 -2.49 6.39
N PHE A 14 -12.14 -3.01 5.43
CA PHE A 14 -12.73 -3.59 4.23
C PHE A 14 -13.45 -4.89 4.57
N ALA A 15 -14.63 -5.09 4.01
CA ALA A 15 -15.40 -6.31 4.23
C ALA A 15 -14.61 -7.58 3.86
N SER A 16 -14.91 -8.71 4.50
CA SER A 16 -14.17 -9.98 4.40
C SER A 16 -12.74 -9.99 4.94
N ILE A 17 -12.16 -8.82 5.27
CA ILE A 17 -10.81 -8.71 5.79
C ILE A 17 -10.85 -8.30 7.26
N GLY A 18 -10.02 -8.99 8.07
CA GLY A 18 -9.84 -8.63 9.47
C GLY A 18 -9.09 -7.31 9.61
N SER A 19 -9.53 -6.47 10.52
CA SER A 19 -8.81 -5.28 10.96
C SER A 19 -7.45 -5.61 11.60
N ILE A 20 -6.67 -4.56 11.88
CA ILE A 20 -5.53 -4.69 12.80
C ILE A 20 -6.01 -5.01 14.23
N THR A 21 -5.17 -5.71 14.98
CA THR A 21 -5.39 -5.92 16.41
C THR A 21 -5.21 -4.61 17.18
N LYS A 22 -6.22 -4.23 17.97
CA LYS A 22 -6.16 -3.14 18.96
C LYS A 22 -5.94 -3.72 20.35
N THR A 23 -5.28 -2.98 21.23
CA THR A 23 -5.03 -3.40 22.62
C THR A 23 -5.75 -2.47 23.58
N LEU A 24 -6.44 -3.06 24.55
CA LEU A 24 -7.00 -2.41 25.72
C LEU A 24 -6.28 -2.93 26.96
N THR A 25 -5.75 -2.04 27.78
CA THR A 25 -5.21 -2.42 29.10
C THR A 25 -6.23 -2.11 30.18
N VAL A 26 -6.51 -3.10 31.02
CA VAL A 26 -7.47 -2.99 32.12
C VAL A 26 -6.70 -3.06 33.44
N TYR A 27 -6.75 -1.99 34.22
CA TYR A 27 -6.00 -1.82 35.45
C TYR A 27 -6.88 -2.07 36.68
N ASN A 28 -6.31 -2.81 37.63
CA ASN A 28 -6.81 -2.90 38.99
C ASN A 28 -5.94 -2.05 39.93
N HIS A 29 -6.34 -0.79 40.15
CA HIS A 29 -5.65 0.09 41.09
C HIS A 29 -6.01 -0.18 42.56
N ASN A 30 -6.84 -1.18 42.88
CA ASN A 30 -7.15 -1.54 44.27
C ASN A 30 -5.97 -2.30 44.91
N ASP A 31 -6.00 -2.42 46.23
CA ASP A 31 -5.07 -3.22 47.04
C ASP A 31 -5.57 -4.67 47.28
N PHE A 32 -6.62 -5.08 46.56
CA PHE A 32 -7.16 -6.44 46.56
C PHE A 32 -7.43 -6.92 45.13
N ASP A 33 -7.44 -8.23 44.96
CA ASP A 33 -7.69 -8.88 43.67
C ASP A 33 -9.14 -8.68 43.23
N VAL A 34 -9.34 -8.39 41.95
CA VAL A 34 -10.67 -8.18 41.37
C VAL A 34 -11.00 -9.32 40.42
N ARG A 35 -12.18 -9.92 40.59
CA ARG A 35 -12.74 -10.88 39.62
C ARG A 35 -13.83 -10.22 38.79
N THR A 36 -13.70 -10.31 37.47
CA THR A 36 -14.66 -9.74 36.53
C THR A 36 -15.03 -10.75 35.45
N ASN A 37 -16.30 -10.71 35.04
CA ASN A 37 -16.72 -11.34 33.78
C ASN A 37 -16.58 -10.31 32.66
N ILE A 38 -16.13 -10.74 31.49
CA ILE A 38 -15.87 -9.88 30.34
C ILE A 38 -16.59 -10.49 29.14
N GLU A 39 -17.47 -9.72 28.50
CA GLU A 39 -18.24 -10.17 27.34
C GLU A 39 -18.39 -9.08 26.28
N LEU A 40 -18.33 -9.47 25.02
CA LEU A 40 -18.75 -8.62 23.90
C LEU A 40 -20.28 -8.65 23.81
N ARG A 41 -20.91 -7.47 23.79
CA ARG A 41 -22.36 -7.33 23.75
C ARG A 41 -22.81 -6.30 22.73
N GLY A 42 -23.81 -6.69 21.95
CA GLY A 42 -24.54 -5.83 21.02
C GLY A 42 -24.94 -6.60 19.76
N ASN A 43 -25.49 -5.89 18.78
CA ASN A 43 -26.05 -6.51 17.57
C ASN A 43 -24.99 -6.95 16.57
N SER A 44 -23.78 -6.39 16.68
CA SER A 44 -22.67 -6.65 15.76
C SER A 44 -21.54 -7.44 16.41
N ALA A 45 -21.75 -7.93 17.64
CA ALA A 45 -20.71 -8.55 18.48
C ALA A 45 -20.07 -9.79 17.83
N ALA A 46 -20.77 -10.45 16.91
CA ALA A 46 -20.24 -11.57 16.13
C ALA A 46 -19.07 -11.17 15.19
N HIS A 47 -19.01 -9.90 14.80
CA HIS A 47 -17.93 -9.36 13.96
C HIS A 47 -16.67 -9.04 14.77
N PHE A 48 -16.79 -8.91 16.10
CA PHE A 48 -15.67 -8.65 16.98
C PHE A 48 -15.11 -9.95 17.55
N ARG A 49 -13.79 -9.99 17.71
CA ARG A 49 -13.05 -11.08 18.34
C ARG A 49 -12.22 -10.52 19.46
N MET A 50 -12.27 -11.22 20.59
CA MET A 50 -11.58 -10.86 21.82
C MET A 50 -10.58 -11.96 22.21
N ASN A 51 -9.40 -11.53 22.67
CA ASN A 51 -8.45 -12.37 23.38
C ASN A 51 -8.00 -11.66 24.67
N ILE A 52 -8.06 -12.35 25.80
CA ILE A 52 -7.69 -11.84 27.13
C ILE A 52 -6.47 -12.62 27.60
N ASP A 53 -5.32 -11.95 27.77
CA ASP A 53 -4.04 -12.55 28.21
C ASP A 53 -3.69 -13.90 27.53
N GLY A 54 -3.96 -14.00 26.22
CA GLY A 54 -3.67 -15.17 25.41
C GLY A 54 -4.84 -16.14 25.20
N ILE A 55 -5.94 -15.99 25.95
CA ILE A 55 -7.12 -16.84 25.82
C ILE A 55 -8.14 -16.18 24.90
N ALA A 56 -8.46 -16.83 23.78
CA ALA A 56 -9.46 -16.34 22.83
C ALA A 56 -10.89 -16.69 23.27
N GLY A 57 -11.82 -15.75 23.11
CA GLY A 57 -13.24 -15.96 23.35
C GLY A 57 -14.00 -14.66 23.50
N ASN A 58 -15.23 -14.60 22.98
CA ASN A 58 -16.09 -13.40 23.01
C ASN A 58 -16.85 -13.23 24.33
N SER A 59 -16.77 -14.21 25.22
CA SER A 59 -17.25 -14.13 26.60
C SER A 59 -16.35 -15.01 27.48
N GLN A 60 -15.83 -14.44 28.55
CA GLN A 60 -14.99 -15.13 29.53
C GLN A 60 -15.41 -14.73 30.93
N SER A 61 -15.42 -15.70 31.84
CA SER A 61 -15.90 -15.53 33.21
C SER A 61 -14.78 -15.72 34.22
N ALA A 62 -14.95 -15.07 35.39
CA ALA A 62 -14.03 -15.15 36.52
C ALA A 62 -12.56 -14.81 36.18
N ILE A 63 -12.36 -13.81 35.31
CA ILE A 63 -11.03 -13.27 35.03
C ILE A 63 -10.54 -12.54 36.28
N GLU A 64 -9.42 -13.00 36.81
CA GLU A 64 -8.79 -12.45 38.01
C GLU A 64 -7.72 -11.44 37.63
N ILE A 65 -7.82 -10.22 38.16
CA ILE A 65 -6.86 -9.14 37.97
C ILE A 65 -6.24 -8.86 39.35
N PRO A 66 -4.98 -9.21 39.58
CA PRO A 66 -4.33 -9.04 40.88
C PRO A 66 -4.32 -7.59 41.36
N ALA A 67 -4.19 -7.41 42.67
CA ALA A 67 -4.03 -6.09 43.28
C ALA A 67 -2.86 -5.33 42.65
N LYS A 68 -3.08 -4.07 42.26
CA LYS A 68 -2.09 -3.19 41.63
C LYS A 68 -1.53 -3.71 40.30
N ASP A 69 -2.26 -4.59 39.62
CA ASP A 69 -1.84 -5.19 38.35
C ASP A 69 -2.80 -4.84 37.19
N SER A 70 -2.50 -5.35 36.00
CA SER A 70 -3.28 -5.14 34.78
C SER A 70 -3.34 -6.38 33.90
N ILE A 71 -4.37 -6.45 33.07
CA ILE A 71 -4.51 -7.45 32.01
C ILE A 71 -4.53 -6.78 30.64
N PHE A 72 -4.19 -7.53 29.60
CA PHE A 72 -4.30 -7.10 28.21
C PHE A 72 -5.48 -7.78 27.51
N ILE A 73 -6.26 -6.97 26.81
CA ILE A 73 -7.31 -7.44 25.93
C ILE A 73 -6.97 -7.03 24.50
N PHE A 74 -6.84 -8.01 23.62
CA PHE A 74 -6.62 -7.83 22.19
C PHE A 74 -7.96 -7.96 21.46
N LEU A 75 -8.26 -6.98 20.63
CA LEU A 75 -9.53 -6.87 19.91
C LEU A 75 -9.29 -6.74 18.42
N GLU A 76 -10.09 -7.48 17.65
CA GLU A 76 -10.13 -7.42 16.18
C GLU A 76 -11.57 -7.41 15.73
N VAL A 77 -11.85 -6.74 14.61
CA VAL A 77 -13.13 -6.84 13.90
C VAL A 77 -12.92 -7.44 12.51
N THR A 78 -13.83 -8.31 12.09
CA THR A 78 -13.97 -8.78 10.70
C THR A 78 -15.40 -8.52 10.25
N ILE A 79 -15.53 -7.75 9.18
CA ILE A 79 -16.82 -7.26 8.73
C ILE A 79 -17.32 -8.12 7.56
N ASP A 80 -18.62 -8.45 7.53
CA ASP A 80 -19.19 -9.20 6.42
C ASP A 80 -19.50 -8.29 5.22
N PRO A 81 -19.37 -8.78 3.97
CA PRO A 81 -19.78 -8.02 2.79
C PRO A 81 -21.25 -7.60 2.87
N SER A 82 -21.51 -6.35 2.51
CA SER A 82 -22.87 -5.82 2.42
C SER A 82 -23.16 -5.43 0.98
N SER A 83 -24.42 -5.48 0.56
CA SER A 83 -24.83 -4.98 -0.75
C SER A 83 -24.81 -3.45 -0.86
N ASN A 84 -24.49 -2.75 0.23
CA ASN A 84 -24.46 -1.29 0.26
C ASN A 84 -23.07 -0.77 -0.10
N ASN A 85 -23.02 0.20 -1.02
CA ASN A 85 -21.77 0.83 -1.46
C ASN A 85 -21.30 1.94 -0.52
N THR A 86 -22.11 2.32 0.49
CA THR A 86 -21.75 3.37 1.45
C THR A 86 -21.04 2.76 2.66
N PRO A 87 -19.96 3.41 3.16
CA PRO A 87 -19.39 3.05 4.45
C PRO A 87 -20.47 3.04 5.53
N TYR A 88 -20.37 2.09 6.46
CA TYR A 88 -21.31 1.90 7.56
C TYR A 88 -20.57 1.74 8.88
N ILE A 89 -21.28 1.92 9.99
CA ILE A 89 -20.70 1.87 11.34
C ILE A 89 -21.24 0.64 12.05
N LEU A 90 -20.34 -0.19 12.57
CA LEU A 90 -20.65 -1.22 13.56
C LEU A 90 -20.29 -0.65 14.94
N ALA A 91 -21.22 -0.74 15.89
CA ALA A 91 -21.02 -0.28 17.25
C ALA A 91 -21.53 -1.33 18.24
N ASP A 92 -20.67 -1.74 19.16
CA ASP A 92 -20.97 -2.66 20.26
C ASP A 92 -20.15 -2.24 21.49
N SER A 93 -20.30 -2.97 22.60
CA SER A 93 -19.58 -2.66 23.83
C SER A 93 -18.94 -3.91 24.42
N LEU A 94 -17.76 -3.72 25.02
CA LEU A 94 -17.10 -4.71 25.87
C LEU A 94 -17.55 -4.50 27.32
N ILE A 95 -18.33 -5.42 27.87
CA ILE A 95 -18.97 -5.29 29.19
C ILE A 95 -18.14 -6.02 30.25
N PHE A 96 -17.82 -5.31 31.32
CA PHE A 96 -17.13 -5.79 32.50
C PHE A 96 -18.10 -5.87 33.69
N THR A 97 -18.34 -7.07 34.20
CA THR A 97 -19.20 -7.29 35.37
C THR A 97 -18.37 -7.74 36.57
N THR A 98 -18.21 -6.85 37.55
CA THR A 98 -17.49 -7.10 38.81
C THR A 98 -18.49 -7.07 39.98
N GLY A 99 -18.94 -8.24 40.43
CA GLY A 99 -20.00 -8.32 41.44
C GLY A 99 -21.31 -7.73 40.93
N THR A 100 -21.76 -6.62 41.53
CA THR A 100 -22.95 -5.87 41.09
C THR A 100 -22.63 -4.68 40.19
N MET A 101 -21.34 -4.33 40.02
CA MET A 101 -20.93 -3.20 39.19
C MET A 101 -20.75 -3.66 37.74
N ILE A 102 -21.31 -2.85 36.84
CA ILE A 102 -21.15 -3.00 35.39
C ILE A 102 -20.40 -1.77 34.88
N GLN A 103 -19.36 -1.98 34.09
CA GLN A 103 -18.63 -0.97 33.33
C GLN A 103 -18.51 -1.45 31.89
N ASP A 104 -18.32 -0.52 30.96
CA ASP A 104 -18.21 -0.83 29.55
C ASP A 104 -17.14 0.01 28.84
N VAL A 105 -16.66 -0.52 27.73
CA VAL A 105 -15.79 0.18 26.77
C VAL A 105 -16.44 0.05 25.40
N ASP A 106 -16.63 1.18 24.72
CA ASP A 106 -17.27 1.21 23.41
C ASP A 106 -16.33 0.70 22.31
N LEU A 107 -16.88 -0.10 21.40
CA LEU A 107 -16.20 -0.58 20.20
C LEU A 107 -16.90 0.00 18.97
N VAL A 108 -16.15 0.70 18.13
CA VAL A 108 -16.69 1.32 16.92
C VAL A 108 -15.83 0.93 15.73
N ALA A 109 -16.43 0.39 14.67
CA ALA A 109 -15.73 0.04 13.44
C ALA A 109 -16.43 0.65 12.21
N TYR A 110 -15.66 1.23 11.31
CA TYR A 110 -16.16 1.73 10.03
C TYR A 110 -15.98 0.65 8.97
N GLY A 111 -17.07 0.03 8.50
CA GLY A 111 -17.04 -0.96 7.42
C GLY A 111 -17.18 -0.33 6.05
N GLN A 112 -16.43 -0.83 5.07
CA GLN A 112 -16.56 -0.42 3.67
C GLN A 112 -16.47 -1.64 2.74
N ASP A 113 -17.41 -1.75 1.80
CA ASP A 113 -17.34 -2.77 0.75
C ASP A 113 -16.35 -2.36 -0.35
N ALA A 114 -15.72 -3.33 -1.01
CA ALA A 114 -14.64 -3.10 -1.96
C ALA A 114 -14.56 -4.16 -3.07
N HIS A 115 -13.95 -3.80 -4.19
CA HIS A 115 -13.55 -4.74 -5.22
C HIS A 115 -12.22 -5.41 -4.83
N PHE A 116 -12.29 -6.68 -4.44
CA PHE A 116 -11.10 -7.45 -4.07
C PHE A 116 -10.45 -8.13 -5.27
N HIS A 117 -9.16 -7.87 -5.43
CA HIS A 117 -8.29 -8.50 -6.42
C HIS A 117 -7.32 -9.43 -5.70
N THR A 118 -7.79 -10.63 -5.37
CA THR A 118 -7.02 -11.71 -4.72
C THR A 118 -6.61 -12.75 -5.74
N ALA A 119 -5.48 -13.42 -5.53
CA ALA A 119 -4.99 -14.42 -6.47
C ALA A 119 -6.05 -15.46 -6.85
N ASP A 120 -6.30 -15.58 -8.15
CA ASP A 120 -7.25 -16.51 -8.78
C ASP A 120 -6.54 -17.52 -9.69
N THR A 121 -5.25 -17.28 -9.97
CA THR A 121 -4.40 -18.12 -10.80
C THR A 121 -2.96 -18.14 -10.28
N PHE A 122 -2.09 -18.89 -10.95
CA PHE A 122 -0.67 -18.95 -10.63
C PHE A 122 0.21 -19.17 -11.87
N GLY A 123 1.44 -18.69 -11.79
CA GLY A 123 2.53 -19.00 -12.71
C GLY A 123 3.58 -19.88 -12.04
N LEU A 124 4.40 -20.55 -12.83
CA LEU A 124 5.51 -21.38 -12.33
C LEU A 124 6.83 -20.66 -12.53
N ILE A 125 7.58 -20.49 -11.43
CA ILE A 125 8.98 -20.07 -11.45
C ILE A 125 9.82 -21.33 -11.34
N ILE A 126 10.57 -21.65 -12.40
CA ILE A 126 11.44 -22.82 -12.47
C ILE A 126 12.88 -22.36 -12.26
N ASN A 127 13.53 -22.86 -11.22
CA ASN A 127 14.95 -22.63 -10.93
C ASN A 127 15.66 -23.98 -10.77
N GLY A 128 16.23 -24.49 -11.86
CA GLY A 128 16.81 -25.82 -11.91
C GLY A 128 15.74 -26.89 -11.66
N THR A 129 15.88 -27.67 -10.59
CA THR A 129 14.89 -28.69 -10.18
C THR A 129 13.79 -28.13 -9.29
N ASP A 130 13.96 -26.94 -8.73
CA ASP A 130 12.98 -26.33 -7.83
C ASP A 130 11.93 -25.57 -8.64
N THR A 131 10.66 -25.86 -8.35
CA THR A 131 9.52 -25.19 -8.97
C THR A 131 8.68 -24.53 -7.88
N THR A 132 8.55 -23.20 -7.95
CA THR A 132 7.74 -22.42 -7.01
C THR A 132 6.53 -21.84 -7.74
N ARG A 133 5.36 -21.87 -7.10
CA ARG A 133 4.16 -21.20 -7.62
C ARG A 133 4.16 -19.74 -7.19
N PHE A 134 3.98 -18.86 -8.16
CA PHE A 134 3.70 -17.45 -7.92
C PHE A 134 2.22 -17.21 -8.16
N TYR A 135 1.48 -16.97 -7.08
CA TYR A 135 0.04 -16.72 -7.12
C TYR A 135 -0.24 -15.25 -7.44
N TYR A 136 -1.15 -15.00 -8.37
CA TYR A 136 -1.50 -13.65 -8.80
C TYR A 136 -2.96 -13.57 -9.22
N HIS A 137 -3.50 -12.35 -9.25
CA HIS A 137 -4.83 -12.06 -9.76
C HIS A 137 -4.73 -11.59 -11.21
N LEU A 138 -5.38 -12.28 -12.14
CA LEU A 138 -5.41 -11.83 -13.53
C LEU A 138 -6.56 -10.85 -13.75
N LEU A 139 -6.24 -9.59 -14.04
CA LEU A 139 -7.24 -8.53 -14.15
C LEU A 139 -8.11 -8.67 -15.41
N ASP A 140 -9.42 -8.63 -15.22
CA ASP A 140 -10.36 -8.30 -16.30
C ASP A 140 -10.28 -6.80 -16.61
N CYS A 141 -9.60 -6.49 -17.71
CA CYS A 141 -9.39 -5.11 -18.17
C CYS A 141 -10.46 -4.66 -19.18
N SER A 142 -11.54 -5.44 -19.37
CA SER A 142 -12.64 -5.05 -20.27
C SER A 142 -13.56 -3.98 -19.66
N ILE A 143 -13.55 -3.87 -18.32
CA ILE A 143 -14.35 -2.91 -17.56
C ILE A 143 -13.39 -1.93 -16.88
N PRO A 144 -13.53 -0.61 -17.13
CA PRO A 144 -12.78 0.40 -16.39
C PRO A 144 -13.07 0.36 -14.88
N TRP A 145 -12.07 0.71 -14.08
CA TRP A 145 -12.26 0.92 -12.65
C TRP A 145 -12.90 2.28 -12.42
N GLU A 146 -14.03 2.29 -11.71
CA GLU A 146 -14.82 3.47 -11.39
C GLU A 146 -14.74 3.80 -9.90
N ASN A 147 -15.05 5.05 -9.54
CA ASN A 147 -15.07 5.49 -8.14
C ASN A 147 -16.40 5.12 -7.43
N ASP A 148 -16.93 3.93 -7.69
CA ASP A 148 -18.13 3.41 -7.01
C ASP A 148 -17.76 2.66 -5.73
N LYS A 149 -16.64 1.92 -5.74
CA LYS A 149 -16.04 1.28 -4.57
C LYS A 149 -14.51 1.32 -4.63
N PRO A 150 -13.82 1.28 -3.48
CA PRO A 150 -12.40 1.04 -3.45
C PRO A 150 -12.00 -0.26 -4.14
N HIS A 151 -10.82 -0.26 -4.77
CA HIS A 151 -10.18 -1.48 -5.26
C HIS A 151 -9.09 -1.90 -4.28
N VAL A 152 -9.13 -3.14 -3.80
CA VAL A 152 -8.21 -3.66 -2.79
C VAL A 152 -7.46 -4.86 -3.35
N ILE A 153 -6.14 -4.75 -3.43
CA ILE A 153 -5.24 -5.74 -4.04
C ILE A 153 -4.48 -6.49 -2.95
N TYR A 154 -4.59 -7.82 -2.99
CA TYR A 154 -3.86 -8.76 -2.14
C TYR A 154 -2.99 -9.66 -3.00
N GLY A 155 -1.67 -9.45 -2.94
CA GLY A 155 -0.71 -10.05 -3.86
C GLY A 155 -0.52 -9.18 -5.11
N TYR A 156 -0.17 -9.79 -6.24
CA TYR A 156 0.03 -9.03 -7.49
C TYR A 156 -1.22 -9.09 -8.37
N ALA A 157 -1.71 -7.93 -8.79
CA ALA A 157 -2.67 -7.81 -9.86
C ALA A 157 -1.94 -7.65 -11.19
N VAL A 158 -2.30 -8.46 -12.19
CA VAL A 158 -1.57 -8.59 -13.45
C VAL A 158 -2.44 -8.14 -14.62
N VAL A 159 -1.92 -7.18 -15.39
CA VAL A 159 -2.51 -6.74 -16.66
C VAL A 159 -1.84 -7.53 -17.78
N ASN A 160 -2.58 -8.38 -18.46
CA ASN A 160 -2.04 -9.18 -19.55
C ASN A 160 -1.54 -8.31 -20.73
N PRO A 161 -0.56 -8.81 -21.50
CA PRO A 161 -0.16 -8.20 -22.75
C PRO A 161 -1.37 -8.00 -23.69
N GLY A 162 -1.43 -6.83 -24.34
CA GLY A 162 -2.56 -6.45 -25.21
C GLY A 162 -3.77 -5.88 -24.47
N ASN A 163 -3.84 -6.02 -23.14
CA ASN A 163 -4.90 -5.43 -22.34
C ASN A 163 -4.52 -4.03 -21.84
N THR A 164 -5.54 -3.22 -21.55
CA THR A 164 -5.40 -1.86 -21.00
C THR A 164 -6.22 -1.74 -19.72
N LEU A 165 -5.55 -1.64 -18.58
CA LEU A 165 -6.21 -1.30 -17.32
C LEU A 165 -6.52 0.20 -17.32
N THR A 166 -7.79 0.54 -17.35
CA THR A 166 -8.26 1.94 -17.28
C THR A 166 -8.80 2.22 -15.88
N ILE A 167 -8.28 3.27 -15.24
CA ILE A 167 -8.68 3.69 -13.90
C ILE A 167 -9.15 5.14 -13.98
N ASN A 168 -10.42 5.36 -13.70
CA ASN A 168 -11.03 6.68 -13.79
C ASN A 168 -10.81 7.51 -12.52
N GLU A 169 -11.06 8.81 -12.66
CA GLU A 169 -10.95 9.82 -11.61
C GLU A 169 -11.62 9.44 -10.29
N GLY A 170 -10.99 9.82 -9.18
CA GLY A 170 -11.49 9.61 -7.83
C GLY A 170 -11.31 8.19 -7.27
N CYS A 171 -10.90 7.21 -8.09
CA CYS A 171 -10.68 5.84 -7.64
C CYS A 171 -9.66 5.78 -6.48
N ASN A 172 -9.98 4.95 -5.49
CA ASN A 172 -9.10 4.62 -4.37
C ASN A 172 -8.61 3.18 -4.49
N ILE A 173 -7.30 3.02 -4.67
CA ILE A 173 -6.63 1.74 -4.85
C ILE A 173 -5.76 1.47 -3.62
N TYR A 174 -6.10 0.39 -2.93
CA TYR A 174 -5.45 -0.08 -1.72
C TYR A 174 -4.62 -1.31 -2.03
N LEU A 175 -3.36 -1.32 -1.63
CA LEU A 175 -2.46 -2.45 -1.84
C LEU A 175 -1.99 -2.97 -0.49
N HIS A 176 -2.13 -4.27 -0.27
CA HIS A 176 -1.64 -4.91 0.95
C HIS A 176 -0.11 -5.02 0.95
N LYS A 177 0.48 -5.35 2.11
CA LYS A 177 1.90 -5.66 2.21
C LYS A 177 2.32 -6.73 1.18
N ASN A 178 3.45 -6.49 0.51
CA ASN A 178 3.98 -7.31 -0.59
C ASN A 178 3.05 -7.44 -1.81
N SER A 179 2.13 -6.49 -1.98
CA SER A 179 1.22 -6.43 -3.13
C SER A 179 1.68 -5.38 -4.14
N GLY A 180 1.27 -5.52 -5.38
CA GLY A 180 1.67 -4.62 -6.46
C GLY A 180 0.82 -4.79 -7.71
N ILE A 181 1.08 -3.94 -8.70
CA ILE A 181 0.46 -4.05 -10.03
C ILE A 181 1.57 -4.39 -11.02
N LEU A 182 1.40 -5.45 -11.80
CA LEU A 182 2.26 -5.78 -12.93
C LEU A 182 1.54 -5.43 -14.21
N VAL A 183 2.10 -4.50 -14.98
CA VAL A 183 1.62 -4.15 -16.32
C VAL A 183 2.46 -4.91 -17.32
N GLY A 184 1.87 -5.98 -17.84
CA GLY A 184 2.57 -7.11 -18.44
C GLY A 184 2.40 -8.37 -17.58
N ASN A 185 2.75 -9.53 -18.13
CA ASN A 185 2.65 -10.79 -17.42
C ASN A 185 3.99 -11.57 -17.52
N PRO A 186 4.63 -11.89 -16.38
CA PRO A 186 5.93 -12.58 -16.37
C PRO A 186 5.86 -14.06 -16.80
N PHE A 187 4.66 -14.61 -16.96
CA PHE A 187 4.44 -16.02 -17.34
C PHE A 187 3.99 -16.19 -18.79
N THR A 188 4.17 -15.15 -19.61
CA THR A 188 3.91 -15.18 -21.06
C THR A 188 5.08 -14.58 -21.80
N GLU A 189 5.35 -15.12 -22.99
CA GLU A 189 6.39 -14.64 -23.90
C GLU A 189 6.00 -13.36 -24.64
N VAL A 190 4.71 -13.00 -24.60
CA VAL A 190 4.20 -11.79 -25.27
C VAL A 190 4.52 -10.58 -24.39
N PRO A 191 5.35 -9.62 -24.83
CA PRO A 191 5.54 -8.37 -24.10
C PRO A 191 4.32 -7.45 -24.29
N GLY A 192 4.05 -6.58 -23.32
CA GLY A 192 3.01 -5.57 -23.47
C GLY A 192 2.20 -5.35 -22.21
N GLY A 193 1.02 -4.76 -22.41
CA GLY A 193 0.14 -4.29 -21.35
C GLY A 193 0.20 -2.78 -21.24
N THR A 194 -0.91 -2.19 -20.82
CA THR A 194 -1.05 -0.74 -20.67
C THR A 194 -1.81 -0.45 -19.38
N ILE A 195 -1.40 0.59 -18.65
CA ILE A 195 -2.20 1.22 -17.60
C ILE A 195 -2.48 2.67 -17.97
N ILE A 196 -3.74 3.08 -17.85
CA ILE A 196 -4.21 4.45 -18.07
C ILE A 196 -4.92 4.91 -16.80
N VAL A 197 -4.35 5.91 -16.13
CA VAL A 197 -4.92 6.55 -14.94
C VAL A 197 -5.43 7.94 -15.32
N ASN A 198 -6.76 8.07 -15.38
CA ASN A 198 -7.50 9.24 -15.83
C ASN A 198 -7.99 10.09 -14.65
N GLY A 199 -7.10 10.52 -13.77
CA GLY A 199 -7.47 11.47 -12.73
C GLY A 199 -7.76 12.87 -13.29
N ILE A 200 -8.42 13.69 -12.48
CA ILE A 200 -8.56 15.14 -12.70
C ILE A 200 -8.22 15.91 -11.41
N LEU A 201 -7.95 17.21 -11.54
CA LEU A 201 -7.66 18.07 -10.39
C LEU A 201 -8.81 18.03 -9.37
N ASN A 202 -8.48 17.79 -8.10
CA ASN A 202 -9.42 17.59 -6.98
C ASN A 202 -10.26 16.31 -7.03
N ASN A 203 -10.01 15.43 -8.00
CA ASN A 203 -10.57 14.08 -8.04
C ASN A 203 -9.46 13.11 -8.49
N GLU A 204 -8.33 13.19 -7.80
CA GLU A 204 -7.14 12.41 -8.10
C GLU A 204 -7.37 10.91 -7.86
N VAL A 205 -6.72 10.08 -8.67
CA VAL A 205 -6.66 8.63 -8.41
C VAL A 205 -5.60 8.36 -7.35
N THR A 206 -5.98 7.68 -6.26
CA THR A 206 -5.07 7.44 -5.13
C THR A 206 -4.63 5.99 -5.04
N PHE A 207 -3.31 5.76 -5.01
CA PHE A 207 -2.69 4.46 -4.70
C PHE A 207 -2.01 4.53 -3.33
N GLN A 208 -2.43 3.67 -2.39
CA GLN A 208 -1.92 3.67 -1.02
C GLN A 208 -2.01 2.28 -0.37
N GLY A 209 -1.43 2.12 0.82
CA GLY A 209 -1.59 0.90 1.60
C GLY A 209 -2.99 0.76 2.18
N ASP A 210 -3.42 -0.48 2.41
CA ASP A 210 -4.74 -0.83 2.96
C ASP A 210 -4.88 -0.60 4.48
N ARG A 211 -3.80 -0.21 5.16
CA ARG A 211 -3.80 0.15 6.59
C ARG A 211 -4.07 1.64 6.76
N LEU A 212 -5.32 1.95 7.07
CA LEU A 212 -5.83 3.33 7.08
C LEU A 212 -5.70 4.07 8.40
N ASP A 213 -5.35 3.39 9.51
CA ASP A 213 -5.23 4.04 10.81
C ASP A 213 -4.26 5.24 10.77
N SER A 214 -4.54 6.24 11.60
CA SER A 214 -3.74 7.48 11.69
C SER A 214 -2.24 7.25 11.84
N TRP A 215 -1.83 6.21 12.57
CA TRP A 215 -0.42 5.83 12.75
C TRP A 215 0.24 5.32 11.46
N TYR A 216 -0.54 4.68 10.57
CA TYR A 216 -0.08 4.12 9.31
C TYR A 216 -0.24 5.08 8.13
N LYS A 217 -1.01 6.16 8.27
CA LYS A 217 -1.35 7.10 7.19
C LYS A 217 -0.16 7.56 6.34
N ASP A 218 1.01 7.75 6.96
CA ASP A 218 2.24 8.18 6.30
C ASP A 218 3.40 7.21 6.56
N ILE A 219 3.14 5.91 6.74
CA ILE A 219 4.23 4.93 6.86
C ILE A 219 4.62 4.41 5.47
N PRO A 220 5.90 4.56 5.05
CA PRO A 220 6.38 4.06 3.76
C PRO A 220 6.56 2.54 3.76
N GLY A 221 6.58 1.92 2.57
CA GLY A 221 6.83 0.47 2.41
C GLY A 221 5.63 -0.43 2.73
N GLN A 222 4.40 0.10 2.65
CA GLN A 222 3.16 -0.66 2.90
C GLN A 222 2.78 -1.61 1.76
N TRP A 223 3.29 -1.38 0.55
CA TRP A 223 3.08 -2.20 -0.63
C TRP A 223 4.34 -2.17 -1.51
N ASP A 224 4.46 -3.06 -2.49
CA ASP A 224 5.69 -3.17 -3.28
C ASP A 224 5.80 -2.09 -4.35
N ARG A 225 5.15 -2.25 -5.51
CA ARG A 225 5.30 -1.32 -6.65
C ARG A 225 4.23 -1.44 -7.73
N ILE A 226 4.14 -0.39 -8.55
CA ILE A 226 3.53 -0.45 -9.89
C ILE A 226 4.67 -0.72 -10.87
N TRP A 227 4.70 -1.91 -11.45
CA TRP A 227 5.75 -2.33 -12.37
C TRP A 227 5.24 -2.39 -13.81
N LEU A 228 5.72 -1.46 -14.62
CA LEU A 228 5.59 -1.47 -16.07
C LEU A 228 6.70 -2.37 -16.62
N MET A 229 6.35 -3.64 -16.87
CA MET A 229 7.28 -4.69 -17.25
C MET A 229 7.90 -4.44 -18.65
N PRO A 230 8.99 -5.15 -19.01
CA PRO A 230 9.59 -5.03 -20.33
C PRO A 230 8.56 -5.12 -21.46
N GLY A 231 8.57 -4.12 -22.34
CA GLY A 231 7.69 -4.01 -23.49
C GLY A 231 6.25 -3.57 -23.20
N SER A 232 5.89 -3.23 -21.95
CA SER A 232 4.69 -2.42 -21.68
C SER A 232 4.84 -1.03 -22.32
N ILE A 233 3.79 -0.52 -22.93
CA ILE A 233 3.86 0.69 -23.78
C ILE A 233 2.63 1.56 -23.58
N ASN A 234 2.76 2.85 -23.91
CA ASN A 234 1.66 3.82 -23.87
C ASN A 234 1.00 3.93 -22.48
N ASN A 235 1.77 3.70 -21.40
CA ASN A 235 1.24 3.88 -20.06
C ASN A 235 1.09 5.37 -19.76
N GLU A 236 -0.05 5.76 -19.21
CA GLU A 236 -0.38 7.15 -18.93
C GLU A 236 -0.88 7.29 -17.50
N ILE A 237 -0.30 8.24 -16.76
CA ILE A 237 -0.74 8.58 -15.41
C ILE A 237 -0.98 10.08 -15.33
N ASN A 238 -2.22 10.49 -15.11
CA ASN A 238 -2.62 11.88 -14.96
C ASN A 238 -3.37 12.08 -13.64
N TYR A 239 -3.04 13.14 -12.90
CA TYR A 239 -3.67 13.49 -11.62
C TYR A 239 -3.81 12.30 -10.67
N ALA A 240 -2.68 11.68 -10.33
CA ALA A 240 -2.64 10.61 -9.36
C ALA A 240 -1.90 11.03 -8.07
N ILE A 241 -2.23 10.35 -6.97
CA ILE A 241 -1.48 10.39 -5.72
C ILE A 241 -0.99 8.97 -5.42
N ILE A 242 0.30 8.73 -5.62
CA ILE A 242 0.93 7.42 -5.38
C ILE A 242 1.78 7.55 -4.12
N LYS A 243 1.43 6.84 -3.05
CA LYS A 243 2.11 7.01 -1.76
C LYS A 243 2.30 5.73 -0.96
N ASN A 244 3.25 5.79 -0.03
CA ASN A 244 3.48 4.79 1.01
C ASN A 244 3.93 3.41 0.50
N GLY A 245 4.41 3.31 -0.74
CA GLY A 245 4.93 2.06 -1.31
C GLY A 245 6.41 1.84 -1.01
N ASN A 246 6.97 0.78 -1.59
CA ASN A 246 8.41 0.56 -1.62
C ASN A 246 9.04 1.25 -2.82
N ILE A 247 8.52 0.98 -4.03
CA ILE A 247 8.84 1.73 -5.23
C ILE A 247 7.52 2.27 -5.80
N GLY A 248 7.45 3.58 -6.05
CA GLY A 248 6.21 4.18 -6.57
C GLY A 248 5.88 3.64 -7.96
N ILE A 249 6.77 3.87 -8.91
CA ILE A 249 6.67 3.33 -10.27
C ILE A 249 8.01 2.74 -10.69
N HIS A 250 7.97 1.51 -11.18
CA HIS A 250 9.09 0.85 -11.82
C HIS A 250 8.78 0.69 -13.31
N ALA A 251 9.46 1.42 -14.18
CA ALA A 251 9.30 1.35 -15.62
C ALA A 251 10.52 0.69 -16.27
N ASP A 252 10.28 -0.37 -17.04
CA ASP A 252 11.34 -1.12 -17.70
C ASP A 252 11.48 -0.75 -19.19
N THR A 253 12.42 -1.43 -19.86
CA THR A 253 12.80 -1.19 -21.24
C THR A 253 11.63 -1.40 -22.21
N VAL A 254 11.53 -0.52 -23.21
CA VAL A 254 10.64 -0.67 -24.37
C VAL A 254 11.43 -0.89 -25.64
N PHE A 255 10.90 -1.73 -26.53
CA PHE A 255 11.54 -2.09 -27.81
C PHE A 255 11.17 -1.16 -28.96
N ASN A 256 10.42 -0.08 -28.71
CA ASN A 256 9.95 0.85 -29.74
C ASN A 256 10.18 2.32 -29.33
N ASN A 257 9.76 3.25 -30.19
CA ASN A 257 9.95 4.68 -29.97
C ASN A 257 8.87 5.34 -29.11
N ASN A 258 7.80 4.63 -28.77
CA ASN A 258 6.77 5.18 -27.89
C ASN A 258 7.32 5.28 -26.46
N PRO A 259 6.93 6.29 -25.67
CA PRO A 259 7.27 6.32 -24.26
C PRO A 259 6.71 5.09 -23.56
N THR A 260 7.53 4.48 -22.68
CA THR A 260 7.06 3.49 -21.72
C THR A 260 5.99 4.12 -20.84
N LEU A 261 6.22 5.37 -20.40
CA LEU A 261 5.40 6.03 -19.41
C LEU A 261 5.35 7.54 -19.64
N THR A 262 4.14 8.08 -19.68
CA THR A 262 3.87 9.52 -19.58
C THR A 262 3.18 9.83 -18.26
N ILE A 263 3.77 10.73 -17.45
CA ILE A 263 3.21 11.15 -16.16
C ILE A 263 2.90 12.65 -16.21
N ASN A 264 1.69 13.03 -15.82
CA ASN A 264 1.27 14.43 -15.75
C ASN A 264 0.58 14.71 -14.40
N ASN A 265 0.81 15.90 -13.84
CA ASN A 265 0.03 16.43 -12.71
C ASN A 265 -0.06 15.50 -11.50
N THR A 266 0.99 14.73 -11.22
CA THR A 266 0.94 13.61 -10.26
C THR A 266 1.83 13.86 -9.06
N ILE A 267 1.43 13.33 -7.91
CA ILE A 267 2.21 13.36 -6.67
C ILE A 267 2.65 11.93 -6.35
N ILE A 268 3.97 11.70 -6.31
CA ILE A 268 4.57 10.46 -5.84
C ILE A 268 5.30 10.78 -4.54
N LYS A 269 4.94 10.15 -3.43
CA LYS A 269 5.56 10.51 -2.15
C LYS A 269 5.68 9.35 -1.17
N ASN A 270 6.63 9.50 -0.24
CA ASN A 270 6.74 8.62 0.92
C ASN A 270 6.98 7.15 0.52
N MET A 271 8.02 6.92 -0.31
CA MET A 271 8.42 5.58 -0.72
C MET A 271 9.57 5.08 0.15
N SER A 272 9.55 3.81 0.60
CA SER A 272 10.67 3.28 1.41
C SER A 272 11.94 3.08 0.60
N GLY A 273 11.80 2.87 -0.71
CA GLY A 273 12.88 2.81 -1.69
C GLY A 273 12.85 4.03 -2.60
N ILE A 274 12.28 3.87 -3.79
CA ILE A 274 12.45 4.79 -4.92
C ILE A 274 11.11 5.38 -5.36
N GLY A 275 11.08 6.67 -5.71
CA GLY A 275 9.88 7.29 -6.29
C GLY A 275 9.58 6.74 -7.68
N ILE A 276 10.47 7.03 -8.65
CA ILE A 276 10.44 6.49 -10.01
C ILE A 276 11.75 5.76 -10.29
N LEU A 277 11.66 4.46 -10.57
CA LEU A 277 12.77 3.66 -11.08
C LEU A 277 12.55 3.43 -12.57
N GLY A 278 13.41 3.96 -13.42
CA GLY A 278 13.43 3.65 -14.84
C GLY A 278 14.62 2.77 -15.17
N GLN A 279 14.41 1.63 -15.82
CA GLN A 279 15.48 0.71 -16.24
C GLN A 279 15.51 0.61 -17.77
N GLY A 280 16.35 1.41 -18.43
CA GLY A 280 16.42 1.42 -19.90
C GLY A 280 15.12 1.89 -20.54
N ALA A 281 14.34 2.67 -19.80
CA ALA A 281 12.98 3.07 -20.13
C ALA A 281 12.92 4.37 -20.94
N ASN A 282 11.75 4.68 -21.49
CA ASN A 282 11.43 5.98 -22.07
C ASN A 282 10.34 6.67 -21.21
N ILE A 283 10.73 7.62 -20.36
CA ILE A 283 9.84 8.27 -19.40
C ILE A 283 9.75 9.77 -19.72
N SER A 284 8.53 10.26 -19.84
CA SER A 284 8.22 11.69 -19.92
C SER A 284 7.34 12.09 -18.74
N ALA A 285 7.80 13.01 -17.90
CA ALA A 285 7.01 13.51 -16.78
C ALA A 285 6.91 15.04 -16.79
N LYS A 286 5.70 15.55 -16.55
CA LYS A 286 5.40 16.98 -16.50
C LYS A 286 4.59 17.33 -15.25
N ASN A 287 4.88 18.49 -14.65
CA ASN A 287 4.13 19.02 -13.50
C ASN A 287 3.92 17.97 -12.40
N THR A 288 4.99 17.25 -12.05
CA THR A 288 4.94 16.09 -11.14
C THR A 288 5.85 16.34 -9.94
N VAL A 289 5.38 16.00 -8.75
CA VAL A 289 6.14 16.11 -7.51
C VAL A 289 6.55 14.71 -7.04
N ILE A 290 7.85 14.52 -6.79
CA ILE A 290 8.39 13.31 -6.19
C ILE A 290 9.10 13.69 -4.89
N SER A 291 8.69 13.11 -3.77
CA SER A 291 9.20 13.53 -2.45
C SER A 291 9.33 12.40 -1.44
N ARG A 292 10.17 12.60 -0.42
CA ARG A 292 10.33 11.70 0.75
C ARG A 292 10.53 10.23 0.35
N CYS A 293 11.60 9.93 -0.39
CA CYS A 293 11.97 8.57 -0.77
C CYS A 293 13.20 8.11 0.03
N GLY A 294 13.15 6.90 0.60
CA GLY A 294 14.23 6.37 1.43
C GLY A 294 15.56 6.18 0.69
N GLN A 295 15.49 6.08 -0.64
CA GLN A 295 16.64 6.09 -1.54
C GLN A 295 16.56 7.28 -2.50
N TYR A 296 16.28 7.04 -3.78
CA TYR A 296 16.24 8.05 -4.83
C TYR A 296 14.80 8.55 -5.03
N ALA A 297 14.63 9.85 -5.31
CA ALA A 297 13.38 10.34 -5.87
C ALA A 297 13.21 9.77 -7.29
N VAL A 298 14.26 9.84 -8.11
CA VAL A 298 14.31 9.20 -9.43
C VAL A 298 15.63 8.48 -9.62
N ALA A 299 15.56 7.23 -10.06
CA ALA A 299 16.72 6.48 -10.52
C ALA A 299 16.53 6.10 -11.99
N CYS A 300 17.33 6.71 -12.86
CA CYS A 300 17.44 6.39 -14.28
C CYS A 300 18.61 5.42 -14.46
N ASN A 301 18.32 4.14 -14.50
CA ASN A 301 19.31 3.07 -14.52
C ASN A 301 19.39 2.41 -15.90
N ILE A 302 20.54 1.84 -16.24
CA ILE A 302 20.82 1.08 -17.47
C ILE A 302 20.43 1.78 -18.78
N GLY A 303 20.65 3.10 -18.86
CA GLY A 303 20.43 3.92 -20.05
C GLY A 303 18.94 4.27 -20.24
N GLY A 304 18.54 4.70 -21.44
CA GLY A 304 17.16 5.08 -21.75
C GLY A 304 16.99 6.55 -22.13
N THR A 305 15.75 7.04 -22.09
CA THR A 305 15.36 8.41 -22.48
C THR A 305 14.47 8.98 -21.38
N TYR A 306 14.92 10.04 -20.71
CA TYR A 306 14.22 10.63 -19.58
C TYR A 306 14.04 12.13 -19.79
N ASN A 307 12.78 12.58 -19.74
CA ASN A 307 12.43 13.99 -19.88
C ASN A 307 11.51 14.42 -18.74
N PHE A 308 11.98 15.34 -17.92
CA PHE A 308 11.26 15.91 -16.80
C PHE A 308 11.07 17.41 -17.04
N THR A 309 9.84 17.91 -17.00
CA THR A 309 9.53 19.33 -17.21
C THR A 309 8.60 19.87 -16.12
N HIS A 310 8.98 20.97 -15.47
CA HIS A 310 8.24 21.52 -14.32
C HIS A 310 8.03 20.48 -13.20
N CYS A 311 9.04 19.64 -12.94
CA CYS A 311 8.98 18.65 -11.87
C CYS A 311 9.69 19.14 -10.61
N THR A 312 9.22 18.71 -9.44
CA THR A 312 9.87 18.98 -8.16
C THR A 312 10.31 17.66 -7.53
N PHE A 313 11.60 17.53 -7.23
CA PHE A 313 12.22 16.41 -6.54
C PHE A 313 12.67 16.91 -5.17
N ALA A 314 11.88 16.64 -4.13
CA ALA A 314 12.09 17.17 -2.77
C ALA A 314 12.32 16.03 -1.78
N ASN A 315 13.57 15.56 -1.66
CA ASN A 315 13.87 14.34 -0.92
C ASN A 315 14.30 14.58 0.54
N TYR A 316 13.35 15.05 1.34
CA TYR A 316 13.51 15.24 2.78
C TYR A 316 13.09 13.98 3.56
N TRP A 317 13.85 12.90 3.40
CA TRP A 317 13.61 11.65 4.12
C TRP A 317 13.96 11.77 5.60
N ASN A 318 13.06 11.32 6.49
CA ASN A 318 13.20 11.49 7.94
C ASN A 318 12.90 10.23 8.78
N TYR A 319 12.70 9.06 8.17
CA TYR A 319 12.51 7.79 8.92
C TYR A 319 13.84 7.10 9.25
N SER A 320 14.88 7.35 8.47
CA SER A 320 16.23 6.81 8.66
C SER A 320 17.27 7.73 8.01
N ASN A 321 18.55 7.40 8.16
CA ASN A 321 19.60 8.12 7.45
C ASN A 321 19.60 7.73 5.97
N ARG A 322 19.36 8.71 5.09
CA ARG A 322 19.49 8.55 3.64
C ARG A 322 20.90 8.93 3.22
N ASN A 323 21.57 8.04 2.48
CA ASN A 323 22.93 8.25 1.95
C ASN A 323 22.98 8.32 0.41
N THR A 324 21.84 8.26 -0.26
CA THR A 324 21.71 8.31 -1.72
C THR A 324 21.13 9.65 -2.15
N PRO A 325 21.59 10.25 -3.26
CA PRO A 325 21.04 11.50 -3.81
C PRO A 325 19.57 11.36 -4.25
N SER A 326 18.92 12.48 -4.56
CA SER A 326 17.56 12.49 -5.10
C SER A 326 17.51 11.91 -6.51
N ILE A 327 18.49 12.22 -7.35
CA ILE A 327 18.56 11.76 -8.74
C ILE A 327 19.79 10.88 -8.93
N LEU A 328 19.58 9.67 -9.45
CA LEU A 328 20.63 8.82 -9.97
C LEU A 328 20.48 8.69 -11.49
N LEU A 329 21.56 8.93 -12.21
CA LEU A 329 21.71 8.54 -13.60
C LEU A 329 22.73 7.40 -13.66
N ASN A 330 22.47 6.37 -14.46
CA ASN A 330 23.41 5.29 -14.70
C ASN A 330 23.11 4.66 -16.05
N ASN A 331 24.15 4.36 -16.81
CA ASN A 331 24.03 3.82 -18.15
C ASN A 331 24.69 2.44 -18.32
N TYR A 332 25.06 1.77 -17.23
CA TYR A 332 25.64 0.44 -17.28
C TYR A 332 25.08 -0.50 -16.21
N TYR A 333 25.26 -1.80 -16.37
CA TYR A 333 25.09 -2.77 -15.29
C TYR A 333 26.18 -3.82 -15.34
N GLU A 334 26.47 -4.44 -14.21
CA GLU A 334 27.35 -5.60 -14.13
C GLU A 334 26.49 -6.86 -14.31
N GLY A 335 26.85 -7.68 -15.31
CA GLY A 335 26.19 -8.95 -15.55
C GLY A 335 26.61 -10.02 -14.53
N ALA A 336 25.90 -11.14 -14.53
CA ALA A 336 26.24 -12.29 -13.67
C ALA A 336 27.63 -12.90 -13.99
N ASP A 337 28.18 -12.57 -15.16
CA ASP A 337 29.52 -12.92 -15.62
C ASP A 337 30.60 -11.93 -15.15
N GLY A 338 30.23 -10.88 -14.41
CA GLY A 338 31.14 -9.83 -13.94
C GLY A 338 31.52 -8.80 -15.02
N ASN A 339 30.96 -8.90 -16.23
CA ASN A 339 31.22 -7.93 -17.28
C ASN A 339 30.31 -6.71 -17.15
N ILE A 340 30.85 -5.55 -17.49
CA ILE A 340 30.08 -4.29 -17.53
C ILE A 340 29.40 -4.17 -18.90
N TYR A 341 28.08 -4.13 -18.88
CA TYR A 341 27.23 -3.90 -20.04
C TYR A 341 26.75 -2.45 -20.05
N VAL A 342 27.19 -1.69 -21.05
CA VAL A 342 26.79 -0.29 -21.23
C VAL A 342 25.60 -0.22 -22.18
N ARG A 343 24.63 0.64 -21.86
CA ARG A 343 23.46 0.98 -22.67
C ARG A 343 23.38 2.49 -22.82
N ASP A 344 23.00 2.96 -23.99
CA ASP A 344 22.96 4.39 -24.25
C ASP A 344 21.91 5.11 -23.39
N LEU A 345 22.35 6.14 -22.67
CA LEU A 345 21.48 7.16 -22.09
C LEU A 345 21.23 8.23 -23.18
N LYS A 346 20.15 8.07 -23.94
CA LYS A 346 19.81 8.93 -25.09
C LYS A 346 19.43 10.34 -24.67
N ALA A 347 18.77 10.48 -23.53
CA ALA A 347 18.42 11.78 -22.95
C ALA A 347 18.23 11.69 -21.43
N ALA A 348 18.59 12.77 -20.73
CA ALA A 348 18.28 13.01 -19.32
C ALA A 348 18.05 14.51 -19.12
N ASN A 349 16.88 14.99 -19.58
CA ASN A 349 16.53 16.40 -19.59
C ASN A 349 15.71 16.76 -18.36
N PHE A 350 16.14 17.79 -17.62
CA PHE A 350 15.42 18.36 -16.48
C PHE A 350 15.18 19.86 -16.76
N ILE A 351 13.99 20.20 -17.27
CA ILE A 351 13.66 21.54 -17.75
C ILE A 351 12.74 22.22 -16.72
N ASN A 352 13.19 23.36 -16.17
CA ASN A 352 12.47 24.09 -15.13
C ASN A 352 12.08 23.21 -13.93
N CYS A 353 13.01 22.35 -13.51
CA CYS A 353 12.81 21.44 -12.38
C CYS A 353 13.46 22.00 -11.10
N ILE A 354 12.94 21.59 -9.95
CA ILE A 354 13.55 21.82 -8.64
C ILE A 354 14.09 20.47 -8.15
N ILE A 355 15.37 20.42 -7.77
CA ILE A 355 15.99 19.24 -7.17
C ILE A 355 16.59 19.68 -5.84
N GLU A 356 16.09 19.16 -4.73
CA GLU A 356 16.48 19.57 -3.38
C GLU A 356 16.28 18.41 -2.39
N GLY A 357 17.07 18.39 -1.32
CA GLY A 357 16.94 17.36 -0.28
C GLY A 357 17.90 17.57 0.89
N SER A 358 18.05 16.53 1.70
CA SER A 358 18.88 16.57 2.92
C SER A 358 20.38 16.43 2.71
N LEU A 359 20.86 16.12 1.50
CA LEU A 359 22.27 15.88 1.20
C LEU A 359 22.92 17.11 0.56
N SER A 360 24.25 17.20 0.69
CA SER A 360 25.04 18.25 0.03
C SER A 360 25.05 18.14 -1.50
N THR A 361 24.87 16.91 -2.02
CA THR A 361 24.73 16.64 -3.44
C THR A 361 23.50 15.77 -3.66
N GLU A 362 22.54 16.27 -4.46
CA GLU A 362 21.27 15.59 -4.74
C GLU A 362 21.21 14.93 -6.13
N VAL A 363 22.34 14.91 -6.84
CA VAL A 363 22.46 14.29 -8.17
C VAL A 363 23.76 13.47 -8.24
N SER A 364 23.66 12.21 -8.65
CA SER A 364 24.80 11.37 -9.02
C SER A 364 24.62 10.76 -10.40
N PHE A 365 25.74 10.41 -11.03
CA PHE A 365 25.80 9.79 -12.35
C PHE A 365 26.88 8.71 -12.42
#